data_AF-A0A2E5RIK2-F1
#
_entry.id   AF-A0A2E5RIK2-F1
#
_cell.length_a   1.000
_cell.length_b   1.000
_cell.length_c   1.000
_cell.angle_alpha   90.00
_cell.angle_beta   90.00
_cell.angle_gamma   90.00
#
_symmetry.space_group_name_H-M   'P 1'
#
loop_
_entity.id
_entity.type
_entity.pdbx_description
1 polymer ?
#
loop_
_entity_poly.entity_id
_entity_poly.type
_entity_poly.pdbx_seq_one_letter_code
_entity_poly.pdbx_strand_id
1 'polypeptide(L)'
;MKVNWFGAYGYGDCIRSMGYANTFARKTDTPIELNIHWYGNDTEKFHSTDPESKYQRYITLQDEISIDYNMVDIRHHFNSRDTVYQGIAWKEWDKGLHLPRFFPVFDQGLSLHALVKPKKPRLINKNQICIWTPTSNIHSLYQWKNPLKEWNTFRGIVKAHGYDIVEMSYREPIKDAIEKVATSEFCCGYGGMGKGLAGLFWKPLVSITERPNNTYRETPWAYPVDNLRDFHNLPTMIEESIKRIPIVQRDYNRYINNQGFKIERYDIF
;
A
#
# COMPACT_ATOMS: atom_id res chain seq x y z
N MET A 1 -9.58 -18.31 -13.66
CA MET A 1 -10.53 -17.97 -12.58
C MET A 1 -10.87 -16.49 -12.65
N LYS A 2 -12.12 -16.11 -12.37
CA LYS A 2 -12.54 -14.69 -12.34
C LYS A 2 -12.47 -14.14 -10.92
N VAL A 3 -11.96 -12.91 -10.80
CA VAL A 3 -11.85 -12.17 -9.55
C VAL A 3 -12.45 -10.78 -9.78
N ASN A 4 -13.42 -10.38 -8.98
CA ASN A 4 -14.00 -9.04 -9.03
C ASN A 4 -13.44 -8.19 -7.90
N TRP A 5 -13.04 -6.96 -8.22
CA TRP A 5 -12.48 -6.01 -7.26
C TRP A 5 -13.08 -4.62 -7.47
N PHE A 6 -13.44 -3.96 -6.38
CA PHE A 6 -13.96 -2.61 -6.43
C PHE A 6 -12.83 -1.59 -6.61
N GLY A 7 -12.87 -0.83 -7.71
CA GLY A 7 -11.93 0.24 -8.03
C GLY A 7 -12.05 1.39 -7.03
N ALA A 8 -11.30 1.32 -5.94
CA ALA A 8 -11.19 2.38 -4.96
C ALA A 8 -10.19 3.46 -5.41
N TYR A 9 -10.20 4.59 -4.70
CA TYR A 9 -9.42 5.78 -5.00
C TYR A 9 -7.97 5.72 -4.49
N GLY A 10 -7.63 4.73 -3.64
CA GLY A 10 -6.34 4.69 -2.99
C GLY A 10 -5.26 3.88 -3.70
N TYR A 11 -4.02 4.39 -3.67
CA TYR A 11 -2.84 3.70 -4.23
C TYR A 11 -2.71 2.27 -3.69
N GLY A 12 -2.91 2.11 -2.37
CA GLY A 12 -2.86 0.81 -1.71
C GLY A 12 -3.90 -0.18 -2.23
N ASP A 13 -5.11 0.27 -2.56
CA ASP A 13 -6.15 -0.62 -3.10
C ASP A 13 -5.82 -1.07 -4.53
N CYS A 14 -5.28 -0.16 -5.34
CA CYS A 14 -4.81 -0.49 -6.70
C CYS A 14 -3.69 -1.54 -6.63
N ILE A 15 -2.65 -1.28 -5.85
CA ILE A 15 -1.48 -2.15 -5.70
C ILE A 15 -1.89 -3.52 -5.12
N ARG A 16 -2.76 -3.55 -4.10
CA ARG A 16 -3.26 -4.79 -3.53
C ARG A 16 -4.00 -5.63 -4.56
N SER A 17 -4.93 -5.04 -5.32
CA SER A 17 -5.71 -5.80 -6.32
C SER A 17 -4.81 -6.57 -7.29
N MET A 18 -3.79 -5.89 -7.82
CA MET A 18 -2.82 -6.46 -8.75
C MET A 18 -1.89 -7.46 -8.07
N GLY A 19 -1.41 -7.13 -6.87
CA GLY A 19 -0.52 -7.99 -6.09
C GLY A 19 -1.13 -9.33 -5.74
N TYR A 20 -2.36 -9.31 -5.22
CA TYR A 20 -3.08 -10.52 -4.90
C TYR A 20 -3.33 -11.38 -6.15
N ALA A 21 -3.82 -10.77 -7.25
CA ALA A 21 -4.08 -11.51 -8.48
C ALA A 21 -2.79 -12.18 -9.00
N ASN A 22 -1.70 -11.42 -9.08
CA ASN A 22 -0.40 -11.90 -9.55
C ASN A 22 0.19 -12.99 -8.65
N THR A 23 0.20 -12.78 -7.34
CA THR A 23 0.75 -13.75 -6.38
C THR A 23 -0.08 -15.03 -6.37
N PHE A 24 -1.41 -14.91 -6.41
CA PHE A 24 -2.29 -16.07 -6.44
C PHE A 24 -2.12 -16.87 -7.74
N ALA A 25 -2.13 -16.19 -8.89
CA ALA A 25 -1.99 -16.84 -10.19
C ALA A 25 -0.72 -17.69 -10.26
N ARG A 26 0.40 -17.13 -9.77
CA ARG A 26 1.69 -17.82 -9.69
C ARG A 26 1.71 -18.97 -8.71
N LYS A 27 1.15 -18.78 -7.51
CA LYS A 27 1.16 -19.82 -6.47
C LYS A 27 0.36 -21.06 -6.89
N THR A 28 -0.78 -20.83 -7.53
CA THR A 28 -1.76 -21.87 -7.86
C THR A 28 -1.68 -22.33 -9.32
N ASP A 29 -0.75 -21.77 -10.08
CA ASP A 29 -0.62 -22.00 -11.52
C ASP A 29 -1.97 -21.86 -12.26
N THR A 30 -2.76 -20.85 -11.86
CA THR A 30 -4.13 -20.65 -12.36
C THR A 30 -4.24 -19.25 -12.97
N PRO A 31 -4.56 -19.13 -14.27
CA PRO A 31 -4.80 -17.84 -14.89
C PRO A 31 -5.96 -17.08 -14.22
N ILE A 32 -5.80 -15.77 -14.04
CA ILE A 32 -6.73 -14.87 -13.35
C ILE A 32 -7.26 -13.82 -14.32
N GLU A 33 -8.58 -13.67 -14.35
CA GLU A 33 -9.26 -12.51 -14.94
C GLU A 33 -9.66 -11.58 -13.79
N LEU A 34 -8.90 -10.50 -13.59
CA LEU A 34 -9.14 -9.47 -12.58
C LEU A 34 -10.04 -8.37 -13.16
N ASN A 35 -11.29 -8.37 -12.74
CA ASN A 35 -12.30 -7.41 -13.15
C ASN A 35 -12.37 -6.26 -12.13
N ILE A 36 -11.86 -5.09 -12.53
CA ILE A 36 -11.89 -3.85 -11.74
C ILE A 36 -13.18 -3.09 -12.07
N HIS A 37 -14.05 -2.97 -11.09
CA HIS A 37 -15.33 -2.26 -11.22
C HIS A 37 -15.21 -0.82 -10.72
N TRP A 38 -15.39 0.14 -11.63
CA TRP A 38 -15.36 1.56 -11.32
C TRP A 38 -16.78 2.10 -11.16
N TYR A 39 -16.98 2.89 -10.10
CA TYR A 39 -18.04 3.89 -10.11
C TYR A 39 -17.65 4.99 -11.09
N GLY A 40 -18.61 5.39 -11.93
CA GLY A 40 -18.43 6.40 -12.98
C GLY A 40 -17.59 5.95 -14.17
N ASN A 41 -17.22 6.92 -15.01
CA ASN A 41 -16.45 6.70 -16.22
C ASN A 41 -14.92 6.80 -15.97
N ASP A 42 -14.16 6.57 -17.02
CA ASP A 42 -12.69 6.59 -17.05
C ASP A 42 -12.06 7.97 -16.84
N THR A 43 -12.84 9.04 -16.99
CA THR A 43 -12.42 10.43 -16.72
C THR A 43 -12.73 10.90 -15.30
N GLU A 44 -13.47 10.11 -14.52
CA GLU A 44 -13.91 10.53 -13.19
C GLU A 44 -12.74 10.63 -12.20
N LYS A 45 -12.60 11.84 -11.65
CA LYS A 45 -11.61 12.16 -10.62
C LYS A 45 -12.16 11.87 -9.24
N PHE A 46 -11.28 11.59 -8.27
CA PHE A 46 -11.70 11.45 -6.88
C PHE A 46 -12.10 12.80 -6.30
N HIS A 47 -11.34 13.84 -6.60
CA HIS A 47 -11.72 15.23 -6.39
C HIS A 47 -11.54 16.02 -7.69
N SER A 48 -12.43 16.98 -7.94
CA SER A 48 -12.45 17.83 -9.14
C SER A 48 -11.10 18.49 -9.50
N THR A 49 -10.29 18.85 -8.51
CA THR A 49 -8.97 19.50 -8.69
C THR A 49 -7.82 18.50 -8.74
N ASP A 50 -8.07 17.19 -8.75
CA ASP A 50 -7.02 16.20 -8.97
C ASP A 50 -6.46 16.36 -10.39
N PRO A 51 -5.16 16.12 -10.60
CA PRO A 51 -4.57 16.19 -11.92
C PRO A 51 -5.03 15.04 -12.83
N GLU A 52 -5.46 13.92 -12.24
CA GLU A 52 -5.71 12.66 -12.95
C GLU A 52 -7.03 12.02 -12.49
N SER A 53 -7.64 11.24 -13.38
CA SER A 53 -8.76 10.37 -13.02
C SER A 53 -8.30 9.20 -12.16
N LYS A 54 -9.25 8.56 -11.45
CA LYS A 54 -8.98 7.33 -10.68
C LYS A 54 -8.38 6.23 -11.57
N TYR A 55 -8.91 6.11 -12.78
CA TYR A 55 -8.45 5.13 -13.75
C TYR A 55 -7.04 5.43 -14.26
N GLN A 56 -6.72 6.68 -14.60
CA GLN A 56 -5.37 7.10 -15.01
C GLN A 56 -4.32 6.77 -13.94
N ARG A 57 -4.67 6.93 -12.66
CA ARG A 57 -3.80 6.54 -11.56
C ARG A 57 -3.56 5.03 -11.50
N TYR A 58 -4.60 4.24 -11.71
CA TYR A 58 -4.51 2.78 -11.71
C TYR A 58 -3.59 2.28 -12.81
N ILE A 59 -3.81 2.72 -14.06
CA ILE A 59 -2.99 2.27 -15.20
C ILE A 59 -1.53 2.70 -15.04
N THR A 60 -1.28 3.88 -14.47
CA THR A 60 0.09 4.32 -14.20
C THR A 60 0.77 3.45 -13.13
N LEU A 61 0.05 3.02 -12.09
CA LEU A 61 0.57 2.09 -11.10
C LEU A 61 0.79 0.68 -11.69
N GLN A 62 -0.12 0.23 -12.54
CA GLN A 62 0.00 -1.02 -13.27
C GLN A 62 1.27 -1.04 -14.15
N ASP A 63 1.67 0.10 -14.70
CA ASP A 63 2.90 0.22 -15.47
C ASP A 63 4.17 0.07 -14.63
N GLU A 64 4.13 0.33 -13.32
CA GLU A 64 5.26 0.14 -12.42
C GLU A 64 5.33 -1.26 -11.79
N ILE A 65 4.28 -2.08 -11.86
CA ILE A 65 4.23 -3.39 -11.20
C ILE A 65 4.62 -4.52 -12.15
N SER A 66 5.51 -5.42 -11.71
CA SER A 66 5.84 -6.65 -12.44
C SER A 66 4.68 -7.66 -12.35
N ILE A 67 3.77 -7.58 -13.33
CA ILE A 67 2.65 -8.50 -13.52
C ILE A 67 3.00 -9.52 -14.60
N ASP A 68 2.73 -10.80 -14.35
CA ASP A 68 2.76 -11.83 -15.38
C ASP A 68 1.47 -11.79 -16.19
N TYR A 69 1.49 -11.07 -17.32
CA TYR A 69 0.33 -10.89 -18.18
C TYR A 69 -0.10 -12.17 -18.94
N ASN A 70 0.70 -13.24 -18.92
CA ASN A 70 0.24 -14.55 -19.41
C ASN A 70 -0.70 -15.21 -18.39
N MET A 71 -0.61 -14.82 -17.13
CA MET A 71 -1.36 -15.40 -16.02
C MET A 71 -2.41 -14.45 -15.44
N VAL A 72 -2.33 -13.15 -15.71
CA VAL A 72 -3.28 -12.15 -15.20
C VAL A 72 -3.77 -11.24 -16.32
N ASP A 73 -5.06 -11.33 -16.62
CA ASP A 73 -5.80 -10.43 -17.49
C ASP A 73 -6.58 -9.41 -16.64
N ILE A 74 -6.30 -8.12 -16.80
CA ILE A 74 -6.94 -7.04 -16.04
C ILE A 74 -7.96 -6.33 -16.92
N ARG A 75 -9.22 -6.34 -16.49
CA ARG A 75 -10.34 -5.72 -17.22
C ARG A 75 -10.99 -4.63 -16.38
N HIS A 76 -11.27 -3.50 -17.01
CA HIS A 76 -11.92 -2.37 -16.35
C HIS A 76 -13.38 -2.25 -16.80
N HIS A 77 -14.28 -2.21 -15.83
CA HIS A 77 -15.72 -2.08 -16.05
C HIS A 77 -16.18 -0.74 -15.49
N PHE A 78 -16.50 0.20 -16.38
CA PHE A 78 -16.96 1.54 -16.02
C PHE A 78 -18.48 1.59 -15.86
N ASN A 79 -18.95 2.60 -15.12
CA ASN A 79 -20.36 2.78 -14.78
C ASN A 79 -20.97 1.54 -14.12
N SER A 80 -20.16 0.78 -13.36
CA SER A 80 -20.61 -0.43 -12.69
C SER A 80 -21.64 -0.06 -11.64
N ARG A 81 -22.87 -0.56 -11.78
CA ARG A 81 -24.02 -0.31 -10.89
C ARG A 81 -24.26 -1.40 -9.85
N ASP A 82 -23.38 -2.38 -9.77
CA ASP A 82 -23.59 -3.58 -8.97
C ASP A 82 -23.60 -3.25 -7.46
N THR A 83 -24.80 -3.29 -6.87
CA THR A 83 -25.09 -2.81 -5.51
C THR A 83 -24.47 -3.68 -4.43
N VAL A 84 -24.10 -4.94 -4.73
CA VAL A 84 -23.38 -5.83 -3.81
C VAL A 84 -22.00 -5.26 -3.49
N TYR A 85 -21.35 -4.63 -4.47
CA TYR A 85 -20.04 -3.99 -4.31
C TYR A 85 -20.13 -2.51 -3.89
N GLN A 86 -21.25 -1.84 -4.19
CA GLN A 86 -21.44 -0.41 -3.89
C GLN A 86 -21.97 -0.13 -2.47
N GLY A 87 -22.93 -0.92 -1.99
CA GLY A 87 -23.68 -0.60 -0.77
C GLY A 87 -23.11 -1.23 0.49
N ILE A 88 -22.64 -2.47 0.39
CA ILE A 88 -22.23 -3.25 1.55
C ILE A 88 -20.79 -2.87 1.96
N ALA A 89 -19.89 -2.60 1.02
CA ALA A 89 -18.50 -2.24 1.34
C ALA A 89 -18.35 -0.88 2.05
N TRP A 90 -19.33 0.02 1.95
CA TRP A 90 -19.32 1.31 2.66
C TRP A 90 -20.18 1.28 3.93
N LYS A 91 -21.42 0.77 3.86
CA LYS A 91 -22.31 0.71 5.03
C LYS A 91 -21.85 -0.28 6.10
N GLU A 92 -21.13 -1.33 5.71
CA GLU A 92 -20.56 -2.29 6.66
C GLU A 92 -19.15 -1.88 7.11
N TRP A 93 -18.41 -1.08 6.34
CA TRP A 93 -17.14 -0.48 6.77
C TRP A 93 -17.31 0.49 7.93
N ASP A 94 -18.36 1.32 7.89
CA ASP A 94 -18.75 2.17 9.03
C ASP A 94 -19.16 1.36 10.27
N LYS A 95 -19.52 0.09 10.10
CA LYS A 95 -19.84 -0.86 11.18
C LYS A 95 -18.68 -1.81 11.54
N GLY A 96 -17.49 -1.63 10.95
CA GLY A 96 -16.33 -2.48 11.20
C GLY A 96 -16.38 -3.88 10.55
N LEU A 97 -17.34 -4.15 9.68
CA LEU A 97 -17.48 -5.39 8.92
C LEU A 97 -16.71 -5.26 7.60
N HIS A 98 -15.56 -5.93 7.54
CA HIS A 98 -14.77 -6.06 6.32
C HIS A 98 -15.44 -7.08 5.40
N LEU A 99 -16.27 -6.62 4.48
CA LEU A 99 -16.64 -7.51 3.39
C LEU A 99 -15.38 -7.92 2.61
N PRO A 100 -15.33 -9.18 2.16
CA PRO A 100 -14.28 -9.62 1.28
C PRO A 100 -14.37 -8.84 -0.04
N ARG A 101 -13.41 -7.93 -0.27
CA ARG A 101 -13.19 -7.27 -1.58
C ARG A 101 -12.67 -8.26 -2.65
N PHE A 102 -12.57 -9.52 -2.26
CA PHE A 102 -12.01 -10.64 -3.00
C PHE A 102 -13.03 -11.77 -3.01
N PHE A 103 -13.51 -12.13 -4.20
CA PHE A 103 -14.24 -13.37 -4.40
C PHE A 103 -13.54 -14.20 -5.48
N PRO A 104 -13.13 -15.45 -5.19
CA PRO A 104 -13.28 -16.14 -3.90
C PRO A 104 -12.51 -15.47 -2.74
N VAL A 105 -13.02 -15.67 -1.51
CA VAL A 105 -12.41 -15.17 -0.27
C VAL A 105 -11.11 -15.94 -0.06
N PHE A 106 -10.01 -15.44 -0.62
CA PHE A 106 -8.68 -15.98 -0.28
C PHE A 106 -8.34 -15.71 1.19
N ASP A 107 -7.19 -16.20 1.66
CA ASP A 107 -6.58 -15.84 2.95
C ASP A 107 -6.36 -14.32 3.06
N GLN A 108 -7.45 -13.55 3.16
CA GLN A 108 -7.48 -12.11 3.33
C GLN A 108 -6.95 -11.82 4.72
N GLY A 109 -5.63 -11.67 4.79
CA GLY A 109 -4.88 -11.70 6.04
C GLY A 109 -3.44 -12.14 5.83
N LEU A 110 -3.13 -12.84 4.74
CA LEU A 110 -1.77 -13.11 4.35
C LEU A 110 -1.17 -11.89 3.66
N SER A 111 -0.41 -11.11 4.42
CA SER A 111 0.35 -9.95 3.94
C SER A 111 1.15 -10.22 2.67
N LEU A 112 1.62 -11.46 2.51
CA LEU A 112 2.41 -11.92 1.37
C LEU A 112 1.65 -11.85 0.03
N HIS A 113 0.33 -11.96 0.02
CA HIS A 113 -0.46 -11.90 -1.23
C HIS A 113 -0.45 -10.53 -1.88
N ALA A 114 -0.43 -9.46 -1.08
CA ALA A 114 -0.43 -8.10 -1.60
C ALA A 114 0.94 -7.65 -2.12
N LEU A 115 1.99 -8.47 -1.94
CA LEU A 115 3.35 -8.09 -2.28
C LEU A 115 3.58 -8.18 -3.78
N VAL A 116 4.23 -7.14 -4.30
CA VAL A 116 4.55 -6.99 -5.71
C VAL A 116 6.02 -6.60 -5.85
N LYS A 117 6.58 -6.82 -7.04
CA LYS A 117 7.91 -6.33 -7.39
C LYS A 117 7.76 -5.16 -8.36
N PRO A 118 8.54 -4.08 -8.21
CA PRO A 118 8.54 -3.01 -9.19
C PRO A 118 9.16 -3.53 -10.51
N LYS A 119 8.68 -3.09 -11.67
CA LYS A 119 9.26 -3.46 -12.97
C LYS A 119 10.67 -2.95 -13.14
N LYS A 120 10.95 -1.78 -12.57
CA LYS A 120 12.22 -1.07 -12.76
C LYS A 120 12.75 -0.62 -11.39
N PRO A 121 14.00 -0.96 -11.03
CA PRO A 121 14.64 -0.34 -9.89
C PRO A 121 14.81 1.18 -10.13
N ARG A 122 14.96 1.94 -9.05
CA ARG A 122 15.33 3.37 -9.08
C ARG A 122 16.60 3.57 -8.28
N LEU A 123 17.40 4.57 -8.67
CA LEU A 123 18.54 4.99 -7.89
C LEU A 123 18.05 5.63 -6.58
N ILE A 124 18.70 5.29 -5.48
CA ILE A 124 18.34 5.80 -4.16
C ILE A 124 19.10 7.08 -3.87
N ASN A 125 18.36 8.13 -3.53
CA ASN A 125 18.89 9.37 -2.98
C ASN A 125 19.21 9.13 -1.50
N LYS A 126 20.50 9.10 -1.18
CA LYS A 126 20.96 9.00 0.21
C LYS A 126 20.50 10.21 1.02
N ASN A 127 20.18 9.96 2.28
CA ASN A 127 19.66 10.94 3.23
C ASN A 127 18.31 11.56 2.82
N GLN A 128 17.59 11.01 1.83
CA GLN A 128 16.26 11.49 1.47
C GLN A 128 15.18 10.60 2.10
N ILE A 129 14.19 11.22 2.74
CA ILE A 129 13.01 10.57 3.28
C ILE A 129 11.75 11.07 2.58
N CYS A 130 10.93 10.14 2.10
CA CYS A 130 9.58 10.45 1.66
C CYS A 130 8.62 10.42 2.83
N ILE A 131 7.89 11.51 3.05
CA ILE A 131 6.83 11.57 4.07
C ILE A 131 5.45 11.82 3.48
N TRP A 132 4.42 11.30 4.14
CA TRP A 132 3.03 11.69 3.88
C TRP A 132 2.32 12.04 5.18
N THR A 133 1.68 13.20 5.17
CA THR A 133 0.98 13.77 6.31
C THR A 133 -0.52 13.86 6.02
N PRO A 134 -1.38 13.92 7.05
CA PRO A 134 -2.82 14.06 6.84
C PRO A 134 -3.24 15.44 6.33
N THR A 135 -2.32 16.41 6.24
CA THR A 135 -2.62 17.83 6.00
C THR A 135 -3.35 18.06 4.68
N SER A 136 -3.15 17.19 3.67
CA SER A 136 -3.81 17.30 2.36
C SER A 136 -4.93 16.29 2.13
N ASN A 137 -5.39 15.60 3.19
CA ASN A 137 -6.47 14.63 3.09
C ASN A 137 -7.84 15.32 2.98
N ILE A 138 -8.72 14.75 2.17
CA ILE A 138 -10.11 15.22 2.02
C ILE A 138 -10.92 15.00 3.31
N HIS A 139 -10.62 13.93 4.05
CA HIS A 139 -11.33 13.57 5.26
C HIS A 139 -10.40 13.51 6.46
N SER A 140 -10.94 13.87 7.63
CA SER A 140 -10.28 13.63 8.91
C SER A 140 -9.99 12.13 9.06
N LEU A 141 -8.78 11.82 9.50
CA LEU A 141 -8.41 10.44 9.79
C LEU A 141 -8.83 10.06 11.21
N TYR A 142 -9.19 8.79 11.39
CA TYR A 142 -9.28 8.20 12.72
C TYR A 142 -7.96 8.35 13.47
N GLN A 143 -8.05 8.60 14.78
CA GLN A 143 -6.89 8.79 15.64
C GLN A 143 -5.88 7.64 15.50
N TRP A 144 -6.34 6.39 15.50
CA TRP A 144 -5.47 5.23 15.39
C TRP A 144 -4.63 5.16 14.09
N LYS A 145 -5.08 5.83 13.02
CA LYS A 145 -4.32 5.96 11.77
C LYS A 145 -3.30 7.09 11.83
N ASN A 146 -3.56 8.12 12.64
CA ASN A 146 -2.71 9.29 12.79
C ASN A 146 -2.69 9.76 14.26
N PRO A 147 -1.94 9.06 15.12
CA PRO A 147 -1.76 9.46 16.51
C PRO A 147 -1.00 10.78 16.65
N LEU A 148 -0.09 11.09 15.71
CA LEU A 148 0.69 12.33 15.74
C LEU A 148 -0.12 13.54 15.25
N LYS A 149 -0.10 14.61 16.04
CA LYS A 149 -0.70 15.91 15.66
C LYS A 149 0.37 16.92 15.27
N GLU A 150 1.58 16.80 15.82
CA GLU A 150 2.67 17.77 15.74
C GLU A 150 3.63 17.49 14.57
N TRP A 151 3.09 17.42 13.34
CA TRP A 151 3.87 17.08 12.14
C TRP A 151 5.02 18.06 11.83
N ASN A 152 4.95 19.31 12.27
CA ASN A 152 6.06 20.26 12.13
C ASN A 152 7.24 19.91 13.05
N THR A 153 6.96 19.51 14.29
CA THR A 153 7.98 19.02 15.23
C THR A 153 8.62 17.76 14.70
N PHE A 154 7.83 16.82 14.16
CA PHE A 154 8.33 15.63 13.48
C PHE A 154 9.31 15.98 12.34
N ARG A 155 8.97 16.93 11.46
CA ARG A 155 9.88 17.39 10.41
C ARG A 155 11.18 17.96 10.98
N GLY A 156 11.12 18.68 12.10
CA GLY A 156 12.30 19.16 12.82
C GLY A 156 13.22 18.04 13.31
N ILE A 157 12.64 16.99 13.91
CA ILE A 157 13.39 15.81 14.39
C ILE A 157 14.07 15.08 13.21
N VAL A 158 13.35 14.86 12.12
CA VAL A 158 13.88 14.21 10.92
C VAL A 158 15.06 14.99 10.33
N LYS A 159 14.94 16.32 10.23
CA LYS A 159 16.05 17.18 9.79
C LYS A 159 17.23 17.17 10.75
N ALA A 160 16.98 17.10 12.07
CA ALA A 160 18.05 16.99 13.07
C ALA A 160 18.84 15.68 12.96
N HIS A 161 18.22 14.61 12.43
CA HIS A 161 18.90 13.36 12.05
C HIS A 161 19.63 13.44 10.69
N GLY A 162 19.66 14.60 10.04
CA GLY A 162 20.40 14.82 8.79
C GLY A 162 19.67 14.40 7.52
N TYR A 163 18.35 14.19 7.58
CA TYR A 163 17.56 13.79 6.41
C TYR A 163 16.87 14.96 5.70
N ASP A 164 16.93 14.95 4.38
CA ASP A 164 16.16 15.80 3.48
C ASP A 164 14.76 15.24 3.29
N ILE A 165 13.76 16.07 3.55
CA ILE A 165 12.35 15.68 3.50
C ILE A 165 11.77 15.99 2.12
N VAL A 166 11.26 14.95 1.45
CA VAL A 166 10.34 15.10 0.32
C VAL A 166 8.95 14.69 0.76
N GLU A 167 7.97 15.59 0.59
CA GLU A 167 6.59 15.32 0.99
C GLU A 167 5.73 14.92 -0.21
N MET A 168 4.99 13.82 -0.04
CA MET A 168 3.98 13.39 -1.00
C MET A 168 2.56 13.74 -0.52
N SER A 169 1.66 13.97 -1.46
CA SER A 169 0.25 14.29 -1.28
C SER A 169 -0.66 13.41 -2.13
N TYR A 170 -1.94 13.33 -1.79
CA TYR A 170 -2.95 12.74 -2.69
C TYR A 170 -3.23 13.58 -3.92
N ARG A 171 -2.94 14.87 -3.87
CA ARG A 171 -3.34 15.84 -4.89
C ARG A 171 -2.31 16.00 -6.00
N GLU A 172 -1.15 15.34 -5.91
CA GLU A 172 -0.13 15.38 -6.95
C GLU A 172 -0.36 14.28 -8.01
N PRO A 173 0.24 14.41 -9.21
CA PRO A 173 0.27 13.33 -10.19
C PRO A 173 0.91 12.07 -9.59
N ILE A 174 0.33 10.90 -9.88
CA ILE A 174 0.81 9.64 -9.29
C ILE A 174 2.25 9.31 -9.66
N LYS A 175 2.71 9.76 -10.84
CA LYS A 175 4.12 9.60 -11.27
C LYS A 175 5.08 10.30 -10.31
N ASP A 176 4.72 11.49 -9.84
CA ASP A 176 5.55 12.27 -8.92
C ASP A 176 5.59 11.60 -7.54
N ALA A 177 4.43 11.12 -7.06
CA ALA A 177 4.36 10.37 -5.81
C ALA A 177 5.16 9.06 -5.89
N ILE A 178 5.10 8.35 -7.02
CA ILE A 178 5.89 7.15 -7.29
C ILE A 178 7.37 7.49 -7.22
N GLU A 179 7.83 8.52 -7.94
CA GLU A 179 9.24 8.87 -8.00
C GLU A 179 9.78 9.25 -6.62
N LYS A 180 9.08 10.12 -5.87
CA LYS A 180 9.45 10.50 -4.49
C LYS A 180 9.64 9.26 -3.59
N VAL A 181 8.71 8.32 -3.62
CA VAL A 181 8.80 7.09 -2.83
C VAL A 181 9.94 6.20 -3.34
N ALA A 182 10.03 6.00 -4.65
CA ALA A 182 10.97 5.07 -5.27
C ALA A 182 12.43 5.53 -5.20
N THR A 183 12.70 6.84 -5.12
CA THR A 183 14.06 7.37 -4.96
C THR A 183 14.45 7.60 -3.51
N SER A 184 13.51 7.74 -2.58
CA SER A 184 13.85 7.97 -1.17
C SER A 184 14.54 6.76 -0.53
N GLU A 185 15.43 7.01 0.42
CA GLU A 185 16.13 5.97 1.19
C GLU A 185 15.18 5.17 2.07
N PHE A 186 14.23 5.85 2.69
CA PHE A 186 13.14 5.24 3.44
C PHE A 186 11.89 6.12 3.41
N CYS A 187 10.79 5.59 3.95
CA CYS A 187 9.51 6.26 3.99
C CYS A 187 8.99 6.37 5.42
N CYS A 188 8.24 7.44 5.71
CA CYS A 188 7.53 7.58 6.98
C CYS A 188 6.19 8.30 6.81
N GLY A 189 5.15 7.83 7.49
CA GLY A 189 3.90 8.55 7.49
C GLY A 189 2.82 7.83 8.28
N TYR A 190 1.65 8.46 8.36
CA TYR A 190 0.49 7.88 9.04
C TYR A 190 0.03 6.58 8.35
N GLY A 191 -0.82 5.79 9.03
CA GLY A 191 -1.46 4.57 8.50
C GLY A 191 -2.42 4.84 7.33
N GLY A 192 -1.85 5.14 6.16
CA GLY A 192 -2.53 5.64 4.96
C GLY A 192 -1.99 5.04 3.66
N MET A 193 -2.34 5.63 2.51
CA MET A 193 -2.11 4.98 1.22
C MET A 193 -0.67 5.12 0.71
N GLY A 194 0.14 6.07 1.20
CA GLY A 194 1.58 6.14 0.87
C GLY A 194 2.34 4.87 1.24
N LYS A 195 1.84 4.16 2.26
CA LYS A 195 2.30 2.83 2.64
C LYS A 195 2.21 1.79 1.53
N GLY A 196 1.17 1.85 0.69
CA GLY A 196 1.03 0.94 -0.44
C GLY A 196 2.15 1.13 -1.47
N LEU A 197 2.50 2.39 -1.76
CA LEU A 197 3.62 2.74 -2.64
C LEU A 197 4.96 2.31 -2.02
N ALA A 198 5.18 2.59 -0.73
CA ALA A 198 6.38 2.11 -0.02
C ALA A 198 6.48 0.57 -0.07
N GLY A 199 5.33 -0.11 0.04
CA GLY A 199 5.15 -1.55 -0.15
C GLY A 199 5.63 -2.04 -1.51
N LEU A 200 5.16 -1.39 -2.59
CA LEU A 200 5.54 -1.70 -3.97
C LEU A 200 7.06 -1.69 -4.17
N PHE A 201 7.75 -0.71 -3.60
CA PHE A 201 9.19 -0.54 -3.77
C PHE A 201 10.03 -1.18 -2.66
N TRP A 202 9.42 -1.97 -1.76
CA TRP A 202 10.10 -2.61 -0.63
C TRP A 202 10.94 -1.62 0.19
N LYS A 203 10.39 -0.42 0.41
CA LYS A 203 11.11 0.62 1.13
C LYS A 203 11.14 0.32 2.62
N PRO A 204 12.27 0.57 3.31
CA PRO A 204 12.26 0.69 4.76
C PRO A 204 11.18 1.70 5.15
N LEU A 205 10.38 1.35 6.14
CA LEU A 205 9.15 2.07 6.43
C LEU A 205 8.94 2.22 7.94
N VAL A 206 8.79 3.46 8.38
CA VAL A 206 8.32 3.79 9.73
C VAL A 206 6.86 4.22 9.63
N SER A 207 5.95 3.43 10.19
CA SER A 207 4.50 3.64 10.06
C SER A 207 3.92 4.21 11.34
N ILE A 208 3.40 5.43 11.27
CA ILE A 208 2.79 6.12 12.41
C ILE A 208 1.36 5.61 12.63
N THR A 209 1.11 4.85 13.70
CA THR A 209 -0.19 4.20 13.97
C THR A 209 -0.29 3.61 15.39
N GLU A 210 -1.47 3.65 15.99
CA GLU A 210 -1.81 2.95 17.25
C GLU A 210 -2.20 1.47 17.01
N ARG A 211 -2.19 0.98 15.76
CA ARG A 211 -2.59 -0.39 15.40
C ARG A 211 -1.45 -1.13 14.68
N PRO A 212 -0.42 -1.59 15.41
CA PRO A 212 0.74 -2.27 14.82
C PRO A 212 0.34 -3.53 14.03
N ASN A 213 -0.65 -4.28 14.49
CA ASN A 213 -1.12 -5.50 13.80
C ASN A 213 -1.68 -5.24 12.40
N ASN A 214 -2.41 -4.13 12.23
CA ASN A 214 -2.84 -3.71 10.89
C ASN A 214 -1.63 -3.30 10.05
N THR A 215 -0.58 -2.78 10.69
CA THR A 215 0.63 -2.42 9.98
C THR A 215 1.34 -3.61 9.40
N TYR A 216 1.57 -4.62 10.23
CA TYR A 216 2.25 -5.85 9.84
C TYR A 216 1.48 -6.66 8.80
N ARG A 217 0.15 -6.61 8.80
CA ARG A 217 -0.67 -7.26 7.76
C ARG A 217 -0.49 -6.67 6.36
N GLU A 218 -0.06 -5.43 6.24
CA GLU A 218 0.04 -4.75 4.94
C GLU A 218 1.50 -4.57 4.51
N THR A 219 2.38 -4.31 5.46
CA THR A 219 3.83 -4.15 5.24
C THR A 219 4.57 -4.78 6.42
N PRO A 220 4.82 -6.11 6.40
CA PRO A 220 5.37 -6.85 7.54
C PRO A 220 6.74 -6.36 8.04
N TRP A 221 7.51 -5.70 7.17
CA TRP A 221 8.81 -5.14 7.51
C TRP A 221 8.77 -3.73 8.08
N ALA A 222 7.60 -3.09 8.15
CA ALA A 222 7.50 -1.75 8.70
C ALA A 222 7.76 -1.73 10.21
N TYR A 223 8.25 -0.60 10.72
CA TYR A 223 8.37 -0.30 12.14
C TYR A 223 7.17 0.58 12.56
N PRO A 224 6.18 0.05 13.29
CA PRO A 224 5.07 0.86 13.80
C PRO A 224 5.52 1.72 14.97
N VAL A 225 5.01 2.95 15.03
CA VAL A 225 5.26 3.90 16.12
C VAL A 225 4.01 4.76 16.34
N ASP A 226 3.67 5.10 17.57
CA ASP A 226 2.52 5.96 17.88
C ASP A 226 2.90 7.23 18.66
N ASN A 227 4.13 7.31 19.17
CA ASN A 227 4.60 8.42 19.98
C ASN A 227 5.69 9.24 19.27
N LEU A 228 5.52 10.57 19.23
CA LEU A 228 6.49 11.49 18.64
C LEU A 228 7.86 11.39 19.32
N ARG A 229 7.87 11.14 20.63
CA ARG A 229 9.11 11.10 21.42
C ARG A 229 10.04 10.03 20.91
N ASP A 230 9.53 8.90 20.44
CA ASP A 230 10.34 7.75 20.04
C ASP A 230 11.22 8.02 18.81
N PHE A 231 10.91 9.07 18.03
CA PHE A 231 11.71 9.47 16.87
C PHE A 231 13.12 9.97 17.21
N HIS A 232 13.48 10.10 18.49
CA HIS A 232 14.89 10.21 18.89
C HIS A 232 15.71 8.98 18.45
N ASN A 233 15.07 7.80 18.34
CA ASN A 233 15.67 6.55 17.88
C ASN A 233 15.37 6.24 16.41
N LEU A 234 15.11 7.26 15.57
CA LEU A 234 14.79 7.08 14.16
C LEU A 234 15.79 6.16 13.41
N PRO A 235 17.12 6.28 13.58
CA PRO A 235 18.08 5.36 12.95
C PRO A 235 17.80 3.88 13.26
N THR A 236 17.56 3.55 14.54
CA THR A 236 17.25 2.18 14.98
C THR A 236 15.97 1.66 14.31
N MET A 237 14.93 2.49 14.21
CA MET A 237 13.67 2.09 13.56
C MET A 237 13.87 1.75 12.08
N ILE A 238 14.70 2.53 11.38
CA ILE A 238 15.05 2.30 9.98
C ILE A 238 15.85 1.01 9.84
N GLU A 239 16.87 0.80 10.67
CA GLU A 239 17.68 -0.42 10.68
C GLU A 239 16.84 -1.68 10.90
N GLU A 240 15.90 -1.65 11.85
CA GLU A 240 14.99 -2.77 12.08
C GLU A 240 14.09 -3.05 10.88
N SER A 241 13.61 -2.00 10.21
CA SER A 241 12.84 -2.17 8.97
C SER A 241 13.69 -2.79 7.86
N ILE A 242 14.93 -2.34 7.69
CA ILE A 242 15.89 -2.89 6.71
C ILE A 242 16.15 -4.37 6.96
N LYS A 243 16.40 -4.77 8.22
CA LYS A 243 16.66 -6.17 8.59
C LYS A 243 15.48 -7.10 8.28
N ARG A 244 14.25 -6.59 8.38
CA ARG A 244 13.03 -7.39 8.13
C ARG A 244 12.74 -7.61 6.64
N ILE A 245 13.13 -6.70 5.75
CA ILE A 245 12.88 -6.83 4.30
C ILE A 245 13.36 -8.16 3.72
N PRO A 246 14.64 -8.56 3.85
CA PRO A 246 15.13 -9.82 3.25
C PRO A 246 14.46 -11.05 3.86
N ILE A 247 14.04 -11.00 5.13
CA ILE A 247 13.28 -12.06 5.80
C ILE A 247 11.92 -12.23 5.10
N VAL A 248 11.17 -11.14 4.95
CA VAL A 248 9.84 -11.16 4.31
C VAL A 248 9.95 -11.55 2.83
N GLN A 249 10.98 -11.10 2.12
CA GLN A 249 11.22 -11.49 0.72
C GLN A 249 11.50 -12.99 0.59
N ARG A 250 12.31 -13.56 1.50
CA ARG A 250 12.56 -15.00 1.56
C ARG A 250 11.27 -15.76 1.84
N ASP A 251 10.48 -15.31 2.80
CA ASP A 251 9.23 -15.95 3.20
C ASP A 251 8.18 -15.87 2.06
N TYR A 252 8.09 -14.73 1.36
CA TYR A 252 7.32 -14.58 0.12
C TYR A 252 7.77 -15.57 -0.96
N ASN A 253 9.08 -15.70 -1.20
CA ASN A 253 9.58 -16.63 -2.21
C ASN A 253 9.31 -18.10 -1.85
N ARG A 254 9.39 -18.47 -0.57
CA ARG A 254 8.99 -19.81 -0.10
C ARG A 254 7.49 -20.04 -0.30
N TYR A 255 6.68 -19.03 0.00
CA TYR A 255 5.24 -19.05 -0.15
C TYR A 255 4.79 -19.32 -1.59
N ILE A 256 5.34 -18.57 -2.56
CA ILE A 256 4.96 -18.71 -3.97
C ILE A 256 5.45 -20.02 -4.59
N ASN A 257 6.56 -20.58 -4.09
CA ASN A 257 7.16 -21.80 -4.63
C ASN A 257 6.70 -23.08 -3.90
N ASN A 258 5.70 -22.98 -3.01
CA ASN A 258 5.19 -24.09 -2.18
C ASN A 258 6.29 -24.85 -1.40
N GLN A 259 7.41 -24.18 -1.06
CA GLN A 259 8.54 -24.78 -0.37
C GLN A 259 8.34 -24.72 1.15
N GLY A 260 7.68 -25.74 1.70
CA GLY A 260 7.59 -25.95 3.15
C GLY A 260 6.99 -24.79 3.95
N PHE A 261 6.23 -23.91 3.29
CA PHE A 261 5.65 -22.73 3.93
C PHE A 261 4.50 -23.15 4.83
N LYS A 262 4.78 -23.28 6.13
CA LYS A 262 3.73 -23.14 7.13
C LYS A 262 3.49 -21.64 7.28
N ILE A 263 2.23 -21.21 7.20
CA ILE A 263 1.84 -19.94 7.80
C ILE A 263 2.05 -20.16 9.30
N GLU A 264 3.28 -20.01 9.76
CA GLU A 264 3.48 -19.53 11.12
C GLU A 264 2.70 -18.23 11.08
N ARG A 265 1.54 -18.21 11.76
CA ARG A 265 0.95 -16.92 12.13
C ARG A 265 2.15 -16.17 12.66
N TYR A 266 2.45 -15.04 12.04
CA TYR A 266 3.27 -14.06 12.70
C TYR A 266 2.52 -13.79 14.00
N ASP A 267 2.86 -14.56 15.05
CA ASP A 267 2.54 -14.32 16.44
C ASP A 267 3.40 -13.11 16.80
N ILE A 268 3.08 -12.00 16.16
CA ILE A 268 3.57 -10.70 16.51
C ILE A 268 2.59 -10.27 17.59
N PHE A 269 3.09 -10.39 18.82
CA PHE A 269 2.53 -9.98 20.10
C PHE A 269 1.56 -8.79 20.02
#